data_AF-A0A8I0P555-F1
#
_entry.id   AF-A0A8I0P555-F1
#
_cell.length_a   1.000
_cell.length_b   1.000
_cell.length_c   1.000
_cell.angle_alpha   90.00
_cell.angle_beta   90.00
_cell.angle_gamma   90.00
#
_symmetry.space_group_name_H-M   'P 1'
#
loop_
_entity.id
_entity.type
_entity.pdbx_description
1 polymer ?
#
loop_
_entity_poly.entity_id
_entity_poly.type
_entity_poly.pdbx_seq_one_letter_code
_entity_poly.pdbx_strand_id
1 'polypeptide(L)'
;MAWSGEAPDGDMPYLLAYTLGDGRNGPEGSTAAVADLLTGLGLSIGEKVVDGAAHPSLPVTLLVEAGQAVITLPQLNAQCPAPPEWLAAVGTRGFAYLLFATRPWPEARPGMPVEPAALAAFAGDPETLTSAAHVLLPARSLRG
;
A
#
# COMPACT_ATOMS: atom_id res chain seq x y z
N MET A 1 4.74 1.22 -3.83
CA MET A 1 4.53 1.95 -5.10
C MET A 1 3.35 2.89 -4.94
N ALA A 2 3.39 4.08 -5.54
CA ALA A 2 2.32 5.07 -5.48
C ALA A 2 1.78 5.37 -6.89
N TRP A 3 0.47 5.44 -7.06
CA TRP A 3 -0.19 5.84 -8.32
C TRP A 3 -1.58 6.42 -8.08
N SER A 4 -2.02 7.32 -8.95
CA SER A 4 -3.40 7.80 -8.96
C SER A 4 -4.27 6.90 -9.84
N GLY A 5 -5.41 6.44 -9.32
CA GLY A 5 -6.44 5.77 -10.11
C GLY A 5 -7.66 6.67 -10.26
N GLU A 6 -8.41 6.49 -11.34
CA GLU A 6 -9.64 7.25 -11.59
C GLU A 6 -10.75 6.80 -10.62
N ALA A 7 -11.47 7.76 -10.02
CA ALA A 7 -12.66 7.51 -9.22
C ALA A 7 -13.73 8.59 -9.51
N PRO A 8 -15.02 8.32 -9.24
CA PRO A 8 -16.11 9.24 -9.60
C PRO A 8 -15.93 10.67 -9.07
N ASP A 9 -15.32 10.82 -7.90
CA ASP A 9 -15.09 12.10 -7.23
C ASP A 9 -13.67 12.64 -7.44
N GLY A 10 -13.00 12.24 -8.52
CA GLY A 10 -11.63 12.62 -8.87
C GLY A 10 -10.58 11.56 -8.50
N ASP A 11 -9.31 11.86 -8.76
CA ASP A 11 -8.21 10.90 -8.59
C ASP A 11 -8.13 10.32 -7.17
N MET A 12 -8.02 9.00 -7.08
CA MET A 12 -7.81 8.25 -5.84
C MET A 12 -6.31 7.91 -5.69
N PRO A 13 -5.65 8.37 -4.62
CA PRO A 13 -4.24 8.10 -4.38
C PRO A 13 -4.07 6.70 -3.77
N TYR A 14 -3.55 5.76 -4.57
CA TYR A 14 -3.29 4.39 -4.12
C TYR A 14 -1.82 4.17 -3.76
N LEU A 15 -1.59 3.28 -2.81
CA LEU A 15 -0.30 2.75 -2.41
C LEU A 15 -0.37 1.22 -2.48
N LEU A 16 0.66 0.61 -3.07
CA LEU A 16 0.81 -0.84 -3.12
C LEU A 16 2.08 -1.22 -2.36
N ALA A 17 1.90 -2.05 -1.34
CA ALA A 17 2.94 -2.84 -0.70
C ALA A 17 2.71 -4.31 -1.06
N TYR A 18 3.77 -5.04 -1.37
CA TYR A 18 3.70 -6.44 -1.77
C TYR A 18 4.94 -7.17 -1.30
N THR A 19 4.82 -8.48 -1.13
CA THR A 19 5.98 -9.34 -0.90
C THR A 19 6.67 -9.71 -2.21
N LEU A 20 7.99 -9.87 -2.20
CA LEU A 20 8.73 -10.39 -3.35
C LEU A 20 8.70 -11.92 -3.44
N GLY A 21 8.28 -12.60 -2.37
CA GLY A 21 8.26 -14.07 -2.33
C GLY A 21 9.65 -14.72 -2.23
N ASP A 22 10.69 -13.94 -1.98
CA ASP A 22 12.10 -14.36 -1.98
C ASP A 22 12.66 -14.65 -0.58
N GLY A 23 11.76 -14.84 0.40
CA GLY A 23 12.13 -15.20 1.76
C GLY A 23 12.71 -16.61 1.83
N ARG A 24 13.37 -16.94 2.95
CA ARG A 24 14.02 -18.25 3.18
C ARG A 24 13.13 -19.47 2.95
N ASN A 25 11.81 -19.30 3.10
CA ASN A 25 10.80 -20.35 2.98
C ASN A 25 10.07 -20.30 1.62
N GLY A 26 10.61 -19.55 0.66
CA GLY A 26 10.00 -19.37 -0.66
C GLY A 26 8.75 -18.50 -0.67
N PRO A 27 8.05 -18.44 -1.83
CA PRO A 27 6.89 -17.60 -2.04
C PRO A 27 5.76 -17.84 -1.03
N GLU A 28 5.42 -19.11 -0.76
CA GLU A 28 4.35 -19.49 0.15
C GLU A 28 4.67 -19.07 1.59
N GLY A 29 5.92 -19.26 2.02
CA GLY A 29 6.37 -18.84 3.33
C GLY A 29 6.37 -17.32 3.51
N SER A 30 6.74 -16.58 2.47
CA SER A 30 6.65 -15.12 2.44
C SER A 30 5.21 -14.63 2.50
N THR A 31 4.29 -15.26 1.77
CA THR A 31 2.85 -14.94 1.83
C THR A 31 2.30 -15.16 3.23
N ALA A 32 2.59 -16.32 3.85
CA ALA A 32 2.15 -16.62 5.20
C ALA A 32 2.73 -15.61 6.23
N ALA A 33 4.01 -15.27 6.12
CA ALA A 33 4.66 -14.32 7.02
C ALA A 33 4.05 -12.90 6.93
N VAL A 34 3.72 -12.44 5.71
CA VAL A 34 3.04 -11.15 5.55
C VAL A 34 1.60 -11.22 6.06
N ALA A 35 0.89 -12.33 5.84
CA ALA A 35 -0.46 -12.51 6.38
C ALA A 35 -0.49 -12.47 7.92
N ASP A 36 0.47 -13.13 8.57
CA ASP A 36 0.64 -13.11 10.03
C ASP A 36 0.99 -11.70 10.53
N LEU A 37 1.89 -10.99 9.83
CA LEU A 37 2.22 -9.60 10.13
C LEU A 37 0.96 -8.72 10.09
N LEU A 38 0.21 -8.74 8.98
CA LEU A 38 -0.99 -7.92 8.82
C LEU A 38 -2.02 -8.20 9.91
N THR A 39 -2.27 -9.49 10.19
CA THR A 39 -3.19 -9.92 11.25
C THR A 39 -2.72 -9.43 12.63
N GLY A 40 -1.42 -9.54 12.92
CA GLY A 40 -0.81 -9.06 14.16
C GLY A 40 -0.90 -7.53 14.33
N LEU A 41 -1.01 -6.78 13.24
CA LEU A 41 -1.24 -5.33 13.24
C LEU A 41 -2.73 -4.95 13.32
N GLY A 42 -3.63 -5.94 13.39
CA GLY A 42 -5.07 -5.72 13.40
C GLY A 42 -5.66 -5.39 12.02
N LEU A 43 -4.89 -5.61 10.95
CA LEU A 43 -5.34 -5.41 9.58
C LEU A 43 -6.04 -6.68 9.08
N SER A 44 -7.30 -6.54 8.69
CA SER A 44 -8.06 -7.65 8.10
C SER A 44 -7.62 -7.86 6.65
N ILE A 45 -7.39 -9.11 6.28
CA ILE A 45 -7.16 -9.51 4.88
C ILE A 45 -8.51 -9.77 4.22
N GLY A 46 -8.64 -9.37 2.95
CA GLY A 46 -9.88 -9.46 2.18
C GLY A 46 -10.62 -8.13 2.13
N GLU A 47 -11.91 -8.15 1.84
CA GLU A 47 -12.64 -6.98 1.33
C GLU A 47 -12.92 -5.87 2.36
N LYS A 48 -12.58 -6.08 3.64
CA LYS A 48 -12.82 -5.06 4.66
C LYS A 48 -11.75 -3.98 4.61
N VAL A 49 -12.16 -2.78 4.23
CA VAL A 49 -11.33 -1.57 4.33
C VAL A 49 -11.25 -1.11 5.78
N VAL A 50 -10.04 -0.94 6.29
CA VAL A 50 -9.76 -0.35 7.59
C VAL A 50 -9.56 1.15 7.43
N ASP A 51 -10.36 1.96 8.13
CA ASP A 51 -10.16 3.41 8.17
C ASP A 51 -9.14 3.77 9.27
N GLY A 52 -7.96 4.22 8.89
CA GLY A 52 -6.90 4.65 9.80
C GLY A 52 -7.22 5.94 10.56
N ALA A 53 -8.13 6.79 10.06
CA ALA A 53 -8.59 7.97 10.80
C ALA A 53 -9.47 7.58 12.00
N ALA A 54 -10.28 6.52 11.84
CA ALA A 54 -11.11 5.96 12.90
C ALA A 54 -10.32 5.11 13.93
N HIS A 55 -9.08 4.73 13.61
CA HIS A 55 -8.23 3.88 14.44
C HIS A 55 -6.86 4.52 14.71
N PRO A 56 -6.76 5.55 15.58
CA PRO A 56 -5.51 6.27 15.82
C PRO A 56 -4.40 5.42 16.47
N SER A 57 -4.75 4.29 17.08
CA SER A 57 -3.80 3.31 17.62
C SER A 57 -3.28 2.33 16.55
N LEU A 58 -3.72 2.44 15.30
CA LEU A 58 -3.25 1.58 14.23
C LEU A 58 -1.74 1.76 14.06
N PRO A 59 -0.95 0.68 14.10
CA PRO A 59 0.50 0.77 14.05
C PRO A 59 1.04 1.03 12.63
N VAL A 60 0.19 1.43 11.68
CA VAL A 60 0.57 1.72 10.30
C VAL A 60 0.31 3.20 10.02
N THR A 61 1.34 3.91 9.57
CA THR A 61 1.27 5.36 9.32
C THR A 61 1.79 5.74 7.95
N LEU A 62 1.22 6.80 7.38
CA LEU A 62 1.68 7.44 6.15
C LEU A 62 2.20 8.86 6.44
N LEU A 63 3.45 9.10 6.04
CA LEU A 63 4.04 10.43 5.98
C LEU A 63 4.30 10.78 4.51
N VAL A 64 3.88 11.98 4.09
CA VAL A 64 4.17 12.53 2.76
C VAL A 64 5.08 13.73 2.94
N GLU A 65 6.31 13.61 2.44
CA GLU A 65 7.34 14.64 2.61
C GLU A 65 8.27 14.66 1.40
N ALA A 66 8.63 15.85 0.92
CA ALA A 66 9.58 16.04 -0.18
C ALA A 66 9.33 15.15 -1.43
N GLY A 67 8.05 14.95 -1.78
CA GLY A 67 7.66 14.11 -2.92
C GLY A 67 7.83 12.60 -2.70
N GLN A 68 7.96 12.16 -1.45
CA GLN A 68 8.02 10.76 -1.06
C GLN A 68 6.77 10.38 -0.26
N ALA A 69 6.28 9.16 -0.47
CA ALA A 69 5.36 8.50 0.43
C ALA A 69 6.15 7.54 1.32
N VAL A 70 6.09 7.73 2.63
CA VAL A 70 6.78 6.90 3.63
C VAL A 70 5.73 6.16 4.45
N ILE A 71 5.73 4.84 4.32
CA ILE A 71 4.90 3.93 5.11
C ILE A 71 5.76 3.39 6.25
N THR A 72 5.26 3.49 7.46
CA THR A 72 5.90 2.92 8.66
C THR A 72 4.94 1.98 9.36
N LEU A 73 5.44 0.78 9.68
CA LEU A 73 4.79 -0.20 10.55
C LEU A 73 5.88 -0.93 11.39
N PRO A 74 5.51 -1.71 12.43
CA PRO A 74 6.48 -2.44 13.22
C PRO A 74 7.38 -3.29 12.32
N GLN A 75 8.70 -3.10 12.49
CA GLN A 75 9.74 -3.85 11.78
C GLN A 75 9.83 -3.58 10.26
N LEU A 76 9.02 -2.68 9.70
CA LEU A 76 9.07 -2.33 8.28
C LEU A 76 8.86 -0.81 8.08
N ASN A 77 9.85 -0.19 7.46
CA ASN A 77 9.76 1.17 6.94
C ASN A 77 10.04 1.11 5.43
N ALA A 78 9.13 1.64 4.64
CA ALA A 78 9.23 1.66 3.19
C ALA A 78 8.98 3.07 2.68
N GLN A 79 9.78 3.51 1.71
CA GLN A 79 9.60 4.78 1.04
C GLN A 79 9.53 4.54 -0.48
N CYS A 80 8.67 5.30 -1.15
CA CYS A 80 8.67 5.34 -2.60
C CYS A 80 8.44 6.77 -3.13
N PRO A 81 8.98 7.08 -4.32
CA PRO A 81 8.63 8.31 -5.02
C PRO A 81 7.12 8.40 -5.22
N ALA A 82 6.55 9.56 -4.93
CA ALA A 82 5.15 9.86 -5.14
C ALA A 82 4.98 10.72 -6.41
N PRO A 83 4.23 10.25 -7.42
CA PRO A 83 3.95 11.04 -8.61
C PRO A 83 3.24 12.38 -8.28
N PRO A 84 3.45 13.46 -9.05
CA PRO A 84 2.80 14.76 -8.81
C PRO A 84 1.26 14.68 -8.72
N GLU A 85 0.64 13.89 -9.58
CA GLU A 85 -0.81 13.65 -9.60
C GLU A 85 -1.28 12.94 -8.33
N TRP A 86 -0.46 12.04 -7.77
CA TRP A 86 -0.74 11.37 -6.51
C TRP A 86 -0.66 12.34 -5.33
N LEU A 87 0.34 13.23 -5.33
CA LEU A 87 0.49 14.26 -4.30
C LEU A 87 -0.70 15.25 -4.31
N ALA A 88 -1.18 15.63 -5.50
CA ALA A 88 -2.37 16.47 -5.64
C ALA A 88 -3.64 15.76 -5.12
N ALA A 89 -3.80 14.48 -5.45
CA ALA A 89 -4.92 13.67 -4.98
C ALA A 89 -4.91 13.50 -3.45
N VAL A 90 -3.75 13.22 -2.85
CA VAL A 90 -3.58 13.18 -1.38
C VAL A 90 -3.86 14.53 -0.75
N GLY A 91 -3.35 15.63 -1.31
CA GLY A 91 -3.60 16.98 -0.80
C GLY A 91 -5.09 17.36 -0.81
N THR A 92 -5.85 16.82 -1.76
CA THR A 92 -7.30 17.04 -1.87
C THR A 92 -8.09 16.14 -0.91
N ARG A 93 -7.70 14.86 -0.79
CA ARG A 93 -8.46 13.86 -0.01
C ARG A 93 -8.04 13.74 1.45
N GLY A 94 -6.81 14.09 1.80
CA GLY A 94 -6.23 13.95 3.15
C GLY A 94 -5.79 12.54 3.52
N PHE A 95 -5.89 11.57 2.61
CA PHE A 95 -5.51 10.17 2.84
C PHE A 95 -4.99 9.52 1.55
N ALA A 96 -4.42 8.32 1.69
CA ALA A 96 -4.17 7.39 0.59
C ALA A 96 -4.71 6.00 0.89
N TYR A 97 -5.13 5.27 -0.15
CA TYR A 97 -5.58 3.89 -0.06
C TYR A 97 -4.38 2.95 -0.16
N LEU A 98 -4.00 2.31 0.93
CA LEU A 98 -3.00 1.27 0.96
C LEU A 98 -3.63 -0.10 0.67
N LEU A 99 -3.17 -0.73 -0.41
CA LEU A 99 -3.31 -2.14 -0.71
C LEU A 99 -2.02 -2.86 -0.28
N PHE A 100 -2.08 -3.70 0.76
CA PHE A 100 -0.94 -4.50 1.20
C PHE A 100 -1.17 -5.97 0.81
N ALA A 101 -0.63 -6.34 -0.35
CA ALA A 101 -0.77 -7.67 -0.93
C ALA A 101 0.13 -8.71 -0.22
N THR A 102 -0.49 -9.83 0.15
CA THR A 102 0.22 -11.04 0.60
C THR A 102 0.69 -11.90 -0.58
N ARG A 103 0.05 -11.73 -1.75
CA ARG A 103 0.43 -12.35 -3.01
C ARG A 103 1.79 -11.79 -3.49
N PRO A 104 2.77 -12.64 -3.83
CA PRO A 104 4.02 -12.19 -4.40
C PRO A 104 3.83 -11.63 -5.81
N TRP A 105 4.62 -10.62 -6.17
CA TRP A 105 4.62 -10.04 -7.51
C TRP A 105 6.03 -10.07 -8.13
N PRO A 106 6.47 -11.22 -8.65
CA PRO A 106 7.86 -11.42 -9.10
C PRO A 106 8.26 -10.55 -10.30
N GLU A 107 7.30 -10.07 -11.08
CA GLU A 107 7.51 -9.13 -12.19
C GLU A 107 7.89 -7.72 -11.71
N ALA A 108 7.42 -7.32 -10.52
CA ALA A 108 7.74 -6.02 -9.93
C ALA A 108 9.00 -6.12 -9.06
N ARG A 109 10.16 -6.06 -9.71
CA ARG A 109 11.44 -6.15 -9.01
C ARG A 109 11.86 -4.80 -8.42
N PRO A 110 12.49 -4.77 -7.23
CA PRO A 110 13.05 -3.54 -6.67
C PRO A 110 13.98 -2.83 -7.65
N GLY A 111 13.78 -1.52 -7.83
CA GLY A 111 14.59 -0.68 -8.72
C GLY A 111 14.28 -0.83 -10.21
N MET A 112 13.38 -1.73 -10.61
CA MET A 112 12.93 -1.86 -12.00
C MET A 112 11.65 -1.06 -12.21
N PRO A 113 11.50 -0.37 -13.37
CA PRO A 113 10.25 0.27 -13.71
C PRO A 113 9.15 -0.78 -13.90
N VAL A 114 7.94 -0.42 -13.50
CA VAL A 114 6.73 -1.22 -13.71
C VAL A 114 5.82 -0.46 -14.65
N GLU A 115 5.41 -1.12 -15.73
CA GLU A 115 4.46 -0.53 -16.69
C GLU A 115 3.10 -0.26 -16.02
N PRO A 116 2.45 0.89 -16.31
CA PRO A 116 1.16 1.23 -15.71
C PRO A 116 0.08 0.15 -15.89
N ALA A 117 0.05 -0.50 -17.06
CA ALA A 117 -0.89 -1.58 -17.34
C ALA A 117 -0.64 -2.83 -16.48
N ALA A 118 0.62 -3.15 -16.19
CA ALA A 118 0.98 -4.27 -15.31
C ALA A 118 0.59 -3.98 -13.86
N LEU A 119 0.77 -2.74 -13.41
CA LEU A 119 0.29 -2.28 -12.10
C LEU A 119 -1.22 -2.36 -11.99
N ALA A 120 -1.95 -1.84 -12.98
CA ALA A 120 -3.40 -1.91 -12.99
C ALA A 120 -3.90 -3.37 -12.98
N ALA A 121 -3.26 -4.24 -13.78
CA ALA A 121 -3.60 -5.66 -13.82
C ALA A 121 -3.37 -6.35 -12.48
N PHE A 122 -2.22 -6.13 -11.83
CA PHE A 122 -1.93 -6.77 -10.55
C PHE A 122 -2.78 -6.21 -9.40
N ALA A 123 -2.88 -4.89 -9.27
CA ALA A 123 -3.61 -4.25 -8.18
C ALA A 123 -5.13 -4.39 -8.32
N GLY A 124 -5.65 -4.54 -9.55
CA GLY A 124 -7.07 -4.77 -9.83
C GLY A 124 -7.46 -6.25 -9.93
N ASP A 125 -6.50 -7.17 -9.82
CA ASP A 125 -6.78 -8.60 -9.90
C ASP A 125 -7.60 -9.08 -8.69
N PRO A 126 -8.72 -9.81 -8.88
CA PRO A 126 -9.57 -10.26 -7.77
C PRO A 126 -8.84 -11.11 -6.73
N GLU A 127 -7.86 -11.93 -7.13
CA GLU A 127 -7.08 -12.75 -6.19
C GLU A 127 -6.12 -11.86 -5.38
N THR A 128 -5.51 -10.84 -5.98
CA THR A 128 -4.74 -9.82 -5.25
C THR A 128 -5.63 -9.08 -4.26
N LEU A 129 -6.79 -8.59 -4.70
CA LEU A 129 -7.72 -7.82 -3.86
C LEU A 129 -8.23 -8.64 -2.68
N THR A 130 -8.57 -9.91 -2.88
CA THR A 130 -9.09 -10.78 -1.81
C THR A 130 -8.00 -11.31 -0.86
N SER A 131 -6.73 -11.30 -1.29
CA SER A 131 -5.59 -11.70 -0.46
C SER A 131 -4.81 -10.53 0.16
N ALA A 132 -5.25 -9.29 -0.05
CA ALA A 132 -4.60 -8.10 0.49
C ALA A 132 -5.32 -7.55 1.73
N ALA A 133 -4.60 -6.80 2.55
CA ALA A 133 -5.21 -5.87 3.49
C ALA A 133 -5.45 -4.52 2.82
N HIS A 134 -6.54 -3.87 3.20
CA HIS A 134 -7.00 -2.61 2.62
C HIS A 134 -7.13 -1.55 3.71
N VAL A 135 -6.42 -0.42 3.56
CA VAL A 135 -6.36 0.60 4.61
C VAL A 135 -6.43 1.99 4.01
N LEU A 136 -7.33 2.83 4.51
CA LEU A 136 -7.27 4.27 4.28
C LEU A 136 -6.30 4.87 5.30
N LEU A 137 -5.14 5.33 4.83
CA LEU A 137 -4.11 5.93 5.68
C LEU A 137 -4.20 7.46 5.62
N PRO A 138 -4.50 8.14 6.73
CA PRO A 138 -4.40 9.60 6.80
C PRO A 138 -2.98 10.05 6.47
N ALA A 139 -2.86 10.99 5.54
CA ALA A 139 -1.57 11.53 5.15
C ALA A 139 -1.12 12.59 6.16
N ARG A 140 0.07 12.41 6.72
CA ARG A 140 0.72 13.40 7.61
C ARG A 140 1.85 14.09 6.86
N SER A 141 2.24 15.28 7.31
CA SER A 141 3.43 15.98 6.82
C SER A 141 4.30 16.41 8.01
N LEU A 142 5.60 16.66 7.81
CA LEU A 142 6.47 17.08 8.92
C LEU A 142 6.28 18.56 9.30
N ARG A 143 5.54 19.33 8.49
CA ARG A 143 5.33 20.78 8.65
C ARG A 143 3.87 21.15 8.96
N GLY A 144 3.06 20.21 9.43
CA GLY A 144 1.66 20.41 9.81
C GLY A 144 1.32 19.74 11.12
#